data_AF-A0A9W9YIK7-F1
#
_entry.id   AF-A0A9W9YIK7-F1
#
_cell.length_a   1.000
_cell.length_b   1.000
_cell.length_c   1.000
_cell.angle_alpha   90.00
_cell.angle_beta   90.00
_cell.angle_gamma   90.00
#
_symmetry.space_group_name_H-M   'P 1'
#
loop_
_entity.id
_entity.type
_entity.pdbx_description
1 polymer ?
#
loop_
_entity_poly.entity_id
_entity_poly.type
_entity_poly.pdbx_seq_one_letter_code
_entity_poly.pdbx_strand_id
1 'polypeptide(L)'
;MNQINLQDVTFDCLAKGSYWEAIEGFQELISRIKFKLKHAKGGHYVEALGSLGKFRRGLAEALWHINAPQDALHQIQLCITENCHEFSEDSVSLWTLHADKRNRLPVPENKQTAVIGYEIALHFIPPHDVLNMSCLLSKMLLFCCEAGLSFQKKATTYVAAAHEMEACQSQEIMKIWMDCGTKLNMSSKVYSKMSIECFTLAQRFLPNIDKTLKAKLSYRRATAILTLNEPTQLPLATRDARTYVEQCPSIKGYTLLWKCCLRTHHYDDALAAFTRAQEMMKDRQRDRYKEFVKFYTFSNFTDSECVAKRAVQDLSLLFCGGWAAECDASCVPLDLVVESDDKNRDELVRLLLQHGADASDLVERDGESILHASLRIGLKKGNFAVLQFFLVEKTYPVDLQDTDGNTLLHVLCRGKINLKKQEGFVILLKAGANPLITNNQKEKPIDLLSNLSDNRRTLLSSAEESLKTSSSSDQNPANHEIEAGVDEPQERRNVYQIGQRLRYLRVAVKPLRLPCCLQNPIRLQEKSLCPLFVNVSSHLYRS
;
A
#
# COMPACT_ATOMS: atom_id res chain seq x y z
N MET A 1 28.57 54.37 -33.12
CA MET A 1 27.90 54.38 -31.79
C MET A 1 28.83 53.78 -30.76
N ASN A 2 28.96 54.42 -29.59
CA ASN A 2 29.86 53.93 -28.53
C ASN A 2 29.27 52.73 -27.79
N GLN A 3 30.13 51.84 -27.27
CA GLN A 3 29.75 50.55 -26.69
C GLN A 3 28.72 50.66 -25.55
N ILE A 4 28.84 51.71 -24.72
CA ILE A 4 27.95 52.00 -23.58
C ILE A 4 26.49 52.12 -24.05
N ASN A 5 26.24 52.92 -25.09
CA ASN A 5 24.90 53.23 -25.59
C ASN A 5 24.12 51.97 -26.02
N LEU A 6 24.75 51.03 -26.74
CA LEU A 6 24.07 49.78 -27.15
C LEU A 6 23.76 48.88 -25.95
N GLN A 7 24.65 48.79 -24.97
CA GLN A 7 24.40 48.00 -23.76
C GLN A 7 23.17 48.51 -23.02
N ASP A 8 23.15 49.82 -22.75
CA ASP A 8 22.11 50.41 -21.91
C ASP A 8 20.75 50.37 -22.63
N VAL A 9 20.72 50.66 -23.95
CA VAL A 9 19.52 50.46 -24.80
C VAL A 9 19.02 49.01 -24.78
N THR A 10 19.90 48.01 -24.79
CA THR A 10 19.48 46.59 -24.78
C THR A 10 18.80 46.21 -23.46
N PHE A 11 19.33 46.67 -22.32
CA PHE A 11 18.69 46.46 -21.02
C PHE A 11 17.39 47.28 -20.86
N ASP A 12 17.34 48.50 -21.43
CA ASP A 12 16.12 49.31 -21.51
C ASP A 12 15.02 48.60 -22.30
N CYS A 13 15.34 47.97 -23.43
CA CYS A 13 14.39 47.17 -24.22
C CYS A 13 13.85 45.97 -23.42
N LEU A 14 14.72 45.23 -22.74
CA LEU A 14 14.32 44.13 -21.86
C LEU A 14 13.34 44.61 -20.76
N ALA A 15 13.69 45.69 -20.06
CA ALA A 15 12.88 46.25 -18.98
C ALA A 15 11.52 46.81 -19.46
N LYS A 16 11.43 47.27 -20.72
CA LYS A 16 10.20 47.78 -21.35
C LYS A 16 9.34 46.69 -22.01
N GLY A 17 9.83 45.46 -22.11
CA GLY A 17 9.14 44.35 -22.78
C GLY A 17 9.35 44.26 -24.30
N SER A 18 10.29 45.04 -24.85
CA SER A 18 10.78 44.95 -26.23
C SER A 18 11.76 43.77 -26.36
N TYR A 19 11.22 42.55 -26.22
CA TYR A 19 12.04 41.34 -26.09
C TYR A 19 12.79 40.96 -27.37
N TRP A 20 12.26 41.27 -28.56
CA TRP A 20 12.93 40.94 -29.83
C TRP A 20 14.14 41.86 -30.06
N GLU A 21 13.96 43.15 -29.82
CA GLU A 21 15.00 44.17 -29.88
C GLU A 21 16.09 43.91 -28.81
N ALA A 22 15.69 43.43 -27.63
CA ALA A 22 16.63 42.97 -26.61
C ALA A 22 17.41 41.72 -27.05
N ILE A 23 16.77 40.73 -27.69
CA ILE A 23 17.43 39.53 -28.23
C ILE A 23 18.50 39.91 -29.26
N GLU A 24 18.16 40.76 -30.25
CA GLU A 24 19.11 41.23 -31.26
C GLU A 24 20.29 42.00 -30.62
N GLY A 25 19.98 42.93 -29.71
CA GLY A 25 20.99 43.69 -28.96
C GLY A 25 21.94 42.79 -28.18
N PHE A 26 21.43 41.80 -27.44
CA PHE A 26 22.26 40.86 -26.68
C PHE A 26 23.09 39.94 -27.60
N GLN A 27 22.55 39.46 -28.71
CA GLN A 27 23.29 38.61 -29.66
C GLN A 27 24.50 39.36 -30.27
N GLU A 28 24.32 40.63 -30.64
CA GLU A 28 25.41 41.47 -31.15
C GLU A 28 26.42 41.83 -30.06
N LEU A 29 25.97 42.15 -28.84
CA LEU A 29 26.84 42.42 -27.69
C LEU A 29 27.68 41.18 -27.30
N ILE A 30 27.09 39.99 -27.28
CA ILE A 30 27.77 38.70 -27.06
C ILE A 30 28.82 38.46 -28.16
N SER A 31 28.46 38.68 -29.43
CA SER A 31 29.37 38.50 -30.57
C SER A 31 30.58 39.43 -30.50
N ARG A 32 30.36 40.71 -30.15
CA ARG A 32 31.43 41.70 -29.93
C ARG A 32 32.34 41.32 -28.76
N ILE A 33 31.80 40.85 -27.63
CA ILE A 33 32.62 40.45 -26.48
C ILE A 33 33.38 39.15 -26.76
N LYS A 34 32.78 38.17 -27.44
CA LYS A 34 33.48 36.95 -27.89
C LYS A 34 34.65 37.26 -28.83
N PHE A 35 34.56 38.31 -29.65
CA PHE A 35 35.71 38.79 -30.41
C PHE A 35 36.80 39.37 -29.50
N LYS A 36 36.45 40.25 -28.55
CA LYS A 36 37.41 40.85 -27.59
C LYS A 36 38.12 39.82 -26.72
N LEU A 37 37.42 38.77 -26.27
CA LEU A 37 37.98 37.70 -25.42
C LEU A 37 39.12 36.91 -26.08
N LYS A 38 39.24 36.93 -27.43
CA LYS A 38 40.38 36.34 -28.16
C LYS A 38 41.69 37.11 -27.96
N HIS A 39 41.62 38.37 -27.52
CA HIS A 39 42.75 39.29 -27.46
C HIS A 39 42.98 39.89 -26.05
N ALA A 40 41.98 39.82 -25.17
CA ALA A 40 42.08 40.28 -23.79
C ALA A 40 43.03 39.41 -22.94
N LYS A 41 43.69 40.03 -21.95
CA LYS A 41 44.57 39.37 -20.97
C LYS A 41 44.39 40.01 -19.59
N GLY A 42 44.69 39.26 -18.52
CA GLY A 42 44.64 39.76 -17.15
C GLY A 42 43.24 40.26 -16.75
N GLY A 43 43.17 41.39 -16.03
CA GLY A 43 41.90 41.95 -15.54
C GLY A 43 40.85 42.17 -16.65
N HIS A 44 41.24 42.67 -17.82
CA HIS A 44 40.33 42.89 -18.94
C HIS A 44 39.71 41.61 -19.51
N TYR A 45 40.35 40.46 -19.33
CA TYR A 45 39.76 39.17 -19.69
C TYR A 45 38.65 38.77 -18.70
N VAL A 46 38.87 38.97 -17.40
CA VAL A 46 37.87 38.72 -16.34
C VAL A 46 36.68 39.67 -16.47
N GLU A 47 36.94 40.96 -16.71
CA GLU A 47 35.91 41.99 -16.96
C GLU A 47 35.04 41.65 -18.19
N ALA A 48 35.68 41.18 -19.28
CA ALA A 48 34.98 40.74 -20.48
C ALA A 48 34.18 39.44 -20.26
N LEU A 49 34.65 38.51 -19.43
CA LEU A 49 33.88 37.31 -19.04
C LEU A 49 32.66 37.68 -18.19
N GLY A 50 32.80 38.53 -17.16
CA GLY A 50 31.66 38.99 -16.36
C GLY A 50 30.60 39.70 -17.21
N SER A 51 31.04 40.51 -18.17
CA SER A 51 30.16 41.17 -19.15
C SER A 51 29.47 40.18 -20.09
N LEU A 52 30.18 39.15 -20.57
CA LEU A 52 29.60 38.05 -21.35
C LEU A 52 28.50 37.32 -20.57
N GLY A 53 28.78 36.96 -19.31
CA GLY A 53 27.81 36.33 -18.41
C GLY A 53 26.55 37.19 -18.24
N LYS A 54 26.72 38.48 -17.97
CA LYS A 54 25.61 39.44 -17.84
C LYS A 54 24.72 39.48 -19.10
N PHE A 55 25.32 39.52 -20.29
CA PHE A 55 24.56 39.57 -21.55
C PHE A 55 23.87 38.23 -21.86
N ARG A 56 24.49 37.10 -21.53
CA ARG A 56 23.88 35.78 -21.68
C ARG A 56 22.67 35.58 -20.77
N ARG A 57 22.71 36.11 -19.54
CA ARG A 57 21.57 36.08 -18.60
C ARG A 57 20.41 36.96 -19.10
N GLY A 58 20.69 38.19 -19.56
CA GLY A 58 19.68 39.05 -20.18
C GLY A 58 19.06 38.45 -21.44
N LEU A 59 19.87 37.78 -22.28
CA LEU A 59 19.36 37.03 -23.43
C LEU A 59 18.47 35.85 -23.02
N ALA A 60 18.83 35.12 -21.96
CA ALA A 60 18.00 34.04 -21.42
C ALA A 60 16.63 34.55 -20.96
N GLU A 61 16.60 35.68 -20.25
CA GLU A 61 15.36 36.32 -19.79
C GLU A 61 14.47 36.75 -20.97
N ALA A 62 15.05 37.41 -21.98
CA ALA A 62 14.31 37.81 -23.19
C ALA A 62 13.77 36.60 -23.97
N LEU A 63 14.56 35.53 -24.12
CA LEU A 63 14.16 34.26 -24.75
C LEU A 63 13.02 33.58 -23.97
N TRP A 64 13.08 33.58 -22.63
CA TRP A 64 11.99 33.04 -21.80
C TRP A 64 10.67 33.80 -22.03
N HIS A 65 10.73 35.13 -22.16
CA HIS A 65 9.56 35.96 -22.37
C HIS A 65 8.88 35.77 -23.74
N ILE A 66 9.63 35.43 -24.80
CA ILE A 66 9.06 35.01 -26.10
C ILE A 66 8.66 33.52 -26.15
N ASN A 67 8.60 32.84 -25.00
CA ASN A 67 8.30 31.41 -24.88
C ASN A 67 9.32 30.47 -25.58
N ALA A 68 10.61 30.83 -25.56
CA ALA A 68 11.74 29.99 -25.98
C ALA A 68 12.56 29.48 -24.76
N PRO A 69 11.96 28.69 -23.84
CA PRO A 69 12.60 28.33 -22.56
C PRO A 69 13.81 27.41 -22.72
N GLN A 70 13.82 26.56 -23.76
CA GLN A 70 14.93 25.65 -24.02
C GLN A 70 16.18 26.41 -24.48
N ASP A 71 16.01 27.48 -25.25
CA ASP A 71 17.08 28.38 -25.67
C ASP A 71 17.56 29.26 -24.52
N ALA A 72 16.65 29.70 -23.64
CA ALA A 72 17.00 30.37 -22.39
C ALA A 72 17.89 29.49 -21.50
N LEU A 73 17.50 28.23 -21.26
CA LEU A 73 18.32 27.25 -20.54
C LEU A 73 19.67 27.03 -21.25
N HIS A 74 19.69 26.97 -22.58
CA HIS A 74 20.93 26.83 -23.34
C HIS A 74 21.88 28.03 -23.14
N GLN A 75 21.38 29.28 -23.05
CA GLN A 75 22.25 30.42 -22.74
C GLN A 75 22.90 30.32 -21.34
N ILE A 76 22.19 29.81 -20.34
CA ILE A 76 22.73 29.61 -18.98
C ILE A 76 23.72 28.44 -18.94
N GLN A 77 23.44 27.35 -19.66
CA GLN A 77 24.43 26.27 -19.86
C GLN A 77 25.69 26.78 -20.56
N LEU A 78 25.55 27.68 -21.55
CA LEU A 78 26.68 28.32 -22.21
C LEU A 78 27.49 29.22 -21.26
N CYS A 79 26.86 29.90 -20.28
CA CYS A 79 27.60 30.62 -19.23
C CYS A 79 28.55 29.68 -18.46
N ILE A 80 28.09 28.47 -18.15
CA ILE A 80 28.87 27.47 -17.41
C ILE A 80 30.01 26.96 -18.29
N THR A 81 29.75 26.55 -19.54
CA THR A 81 30.79 26.03 -20.45
C THR A 81 31.82 27.08 -20.89
N GLU A 82 31.44 28.36 -20.91
CA GLU A 82 32.33 29.48 -21.26
C GLU A 82 32.95 30.15 -20.02
N ASN A 83 32.76 29.56 -18.82
CA ASN A 83 33.30 30.01 -17.53
C ASN A 83 33.00 31.50 -17.21
N CYS A 84 31.78 31.93 -17.54
CA CYS A 84 31.22 33.26 -17.24
C CYS A 84 29.91 33.17 -16.44
N HIS A 85 29.68 32.04 -15.76
CA HIS A 85 28.59 31.84 -14.82
C HIS A 85 28.90 32.49 -13.45
N GLU A 86 27.87 32.91 -12.73
CA GLU A 86 27.95 33.39 -11.34
C GLU A 86 26.78 32.81 -10.53
N PHE A 87 26.97 32.59 -9.24
CA PHE A 87 25.86 32.23 -8.34
C PHE A 87 25.18 33.51 -7.84
N SER A 88 23.86 33.51 -7.70
CA SER A 88 23.07 34.71 -7.42
C SER A 88 21.69 34.38 -6.83
N GLU A 89 21.45 34.75 -5.58
CA GLU A 89 20.15 34.56 -4.91
C GLU A 89 19.01 35.32 -5.61
N ASP A 90 19.29 36.52 -6.13
CA ASP A 90 18.36 37.29 -6.97
C ASP A 90 17.96 36.49 -8.21
N SER A 91 18.92 35.81 -8.86
CA SER A 91 18.66 35.01 -10.06
C SER A 91 17.86 33.74 -9.71
N VAL A 92 18.19 33.06 -8.61
CA VAL A 92 17.38 31.93 -8.08
C VAL A 92 15.93 32.38 -7.84
N SER A 93 15.75 33.55 -7.21
CA SER A 93 14.45 34.12 -6.88
C SER A 93 13.65 34.51 -8.13
N LEU A 94 14.31 35.18 -9.09
CA LEU A 94 13.74 35.59 -10.37
C LEU A 94 13.23 34.37 -11.16
N TRP A 95 14.10 33.38 -11.42
CA TRP A 95 13.75 32.19 -12.20
C TRP A 95 12.71 31.31 -11.49
N THR A 96 12.76 31.22 -10.16
CA THR A 96 11.70 30.55 -9.37
C THR A 96 10.36 31.26 -9.50
N LEU A 97 10.33 32.61 -9.49
CA LEU A 97 9.12 33.39 -9.69
C LEU A 97 8.56 33.26 -11.12
N HIS A 98 9.42 33.21 -12.14
CA HIS A 98 8.98 32.93 -13.52
C HIS A 98 8.37 31.53 -13.66
N ALA A 99 8.97 30.52 -13.04
CA ALA A 99 8.44 29.16 -13.00
C ALA A 99 7.08 29.08 -12.26
N ASP A 100 6.95 29.74 -11.11
CA ASP A 100 5.68 29.85 -10.37
C ASP A 100 4.58 30.54 -11.20
N LYS A 101 4.90 31.66 -11.84
CA LYS A 101 3.98 32.39 -12.74
C LYS A 101 3.49 31.49 -13.87
N ARG A 102 4.38 30.64 -14.43
CA ARG A 102 4.03 29.71 -15.52
C ARG A 102 3.20 28.52 -15.04
N ASN A 103 3.52 27.94 -13.87
CA ASN A 103 2.76 26.83 -13.26
C ASN A 103 1.29 27.19 -12.98
N ARG A 104 1.02 28.44 -12.58
CA ARG A 104 -0.36 28.93 -12.29
C ARG A 104 -1.29 28.98 -13.51
N LEU A 105 -0.76 28.83 -14.74
CA LEU A 105 -1.55 28.87 -15.97
C LEU A 105 -2.01 27.44 -16.34
N PRO A 106 -3.31 27.19 -16.58
CA PRO A 106 -3.90 25.83 -16.64
C PRO A 106 -3.62 25.04 -17.94
N VAL A 107 -2.50 25.30 -18.62
CA VAL A 107 -2.13 24.65 -19.89
C VAL A 107 -1.03 23.60 -19.66
N PRO A 108 -1.12 22.36 -20.19
CA PRO A 108 -0.10 21.33 -19.97
C PRO A 108 1.32 21.73 -20.39
N GLU A 109 1.45 22.48 -21.49
CA GLU A 109 2.75 22.98 -22.00
C GLU A 109 3.44 23.90 -20.98
N ASN A 110 2.66 24.74 -20.28
CA ASN A 110 3.18 25.63 -19.25
C ASN A 110 3.78 24.87 -18.05
N LYS A 111 3.36 23.62 -17.79
CA LYS A 111 4.02 22.76 -16.80
C LYS A 111 5.43 22.36 -17.27
N GLN A 112 5.61 22.01 -18.55
CA GLN A 112 6.93 21.72 -19.09
C GLN A 112 7.84 22.96 -19.06
N THR A 113 7.33 24.13 -19.42
CA THR A 113 8.04 25.41 -19.32
C THR A 113 8.42 25.73 -17.87
N ALA A 114 7.51 25.58 -16.91
CA ALA A 114 7.76 25.86 -15.49
C ALA A 114 8.93 25.03 -14.94
N VAL A 115 9.04 23.76 -15.32
CA VAL A 115 10.19 22.92 -14.93
C VAL A 115 11.51 23.46 -15.45
N ILE A 116 11.56 23.92 -16.70
CA ILE A 116 12.78 24.53 -17.26
C ILE A 116 13.17 25.78 -16.47
N GLY A 117 12.21 26.58 -16.01
CA GLY A 117 12.48 27.74 -15.13
C GLY A 117 13.10 27.35 -13.78
N TYR A 118 12.64 26.27 -13.16
CA TYR A 118 13.28 25.73 -11.95
C TYR A 118 14.65 25.11 -12.23
N GLU A 119 14.84 24.45 -13.38
CA GLU A 119 16.15 23.90 -13.80
C GLU A 119 17.16 25.01 -14.07
N ILE A 120 16.73 26.16 -14.60
CA ILE A 120 17.55 27.38 -14.69
C ILE A 120 17.86 27.94 -13.29
N ALA A 121 16.86 28.06 -12.40
CA ALA A 121 17.07 28.55 -11.03
C ALA A 121 18.10 27.69 -10.26
N LEU A 122 18.10 26.36 -10.47
CA LEU A 122 19.03 25.43 -9.82
C LEU A 122 20.49 25.68 -10.20
N HIS A 123 20.79 26.14 -11.43
CA HIS A 123 22.14 26.49 -11.83
C HIS A 123 22.73 27.67 -11.04
N PHE A 124 21.88 28.60 -10.57
CA PHE A 124 22.31 29.78 -9.81
C PHE A 124 22.57 29.53 -8.31
N ILE A 125 22.22 28.34 -7.79
CA ILE A 125 22.47 27.97 -6.39
C ILE A 125 23.93 27.46 -6.26
N PRO A 126 24.73 27.96 -5.29
CA PRO A 126 26.06 27.41 -5.03
C PRO A 126 26.00 25.93 -4.63
N PRO A 127 26.93 25.07 -5.06
CA PRO A 127 26.90 23.63 -4.74
C PRO A 127 27.08 23.32 -3.24
N HIS A 128 27.56 24.27 -2.45
CA HIS A 128 27.67 24.18 -0.99
C HIS A 128 26.41 24.70 -0.25
N ASP A 129 25.47 25.34 -0.94
CA ASP A 129 24.21 25.80 -0.37
C ASP A 129 23.15 24.68 -0.41
N VAL A 130 23.37 23.70 0.47
CA VAL A 130 22.50 22.53 0.59
C VAL A 130 21.09 22.90 1.08
N LEU A 131 20.90 24.07 1.69
CA LEU A 131 19.61 24.54 2.19
C LEU A 131 18.72 25.03 1.04
N ASN A 132 19.16 26.00 0.25
CA ASN A 132 18.38 26.47 -0.90
C ASN A 132 18.25 25.37 -1.96
N MET A 133 19.29 24.54 -2.15
CA MET A 133 19.21 23.39 -3.06
C MET A 133 18.14 22.38 -2.60
N SER A 134 18.05 22.07 -1.30
CA SER A 134 16.98 21.23 -0.75
C SER A 134 15.60 21.87 -0.89
N CYS A 135 15.48 23.18 -0.68
CA CYS A 135 14.23 23.92 -0.84
C CYS A 135 13.72 23.85 -2.29
N LEU A 136 14.60 24.11 -3.27
CA LEU A 136 14.22 24.07 -4.68
C LEU A 136 13.95 22.63 -5.17
N LEU A 137 14.81 21.66 -4.88
CA LEU A 137 14.62 20.26 -5.31
C LEU A 137 13.35 19.64 -4.73
N SER A 138 13.02 19.91 -3.46
CA SER A 138 11.76 19.43 -2.87
C SER A 138 10.52 20.10 -3.48
N LYS A 139 10.58 21.40 -3.82
CA LYS A 139 9.54 22.11 -4.57
C LYS A 139 9.34 21.51 -5.97
N MET A 140 10.42 21.26 -6.70
CA MET A 140 10.40 20.62 -8.03
C MET A 140 9.82 19.20 -7.97
N LEU A 141 10.16 18.42 -6.93
CA LEU A 141 9.66 17.06 -6.74
C LEU A 141 8.15 17.02 -6.45
N LEU A 142 7.64 17.94 -5.62
CA LEU A 142 6.20 18.10 -5.38
C LEU A 142 5.46 18.56 -6.64
N PHE A 143 6.02 19.53 -7.37
CA PHE A 143 5.51 19.92 -8.69
C PHE A 143 5.40 18.72 -9.63
N CYS A 144 6.41 17.84 -9.71
CA CYS A 144 6.35 16.64 -10.55
C CYS A 144 5.31 15.60 -10.09
N CYS A 145 4.80 15.71 -8.87
CA CYS A 145 3.64 14.96 -8.40
C CYS A 145 2.32 15.58 -8.88
N GLU A 146 2.20 16.90 -8.81
CA GLU A 146 1.03 17.68 -9.28
C GLU A 146 0.94 17.77 -10.83
N ALA A 147 2.05 17.52 -11.52
CA ALA A 147 2.15 17.49 -12.98
C ALA A 147 1.81 16.12 -13.59
N GLY A 148 1.89 15.04 -12.80
CA GLY A 148 1.50 13.69 -13.20
C GLY A 148 2.61 12.85 -13.87
N LEU A 149 2.22 11.67 -14.37
CA LEU A 149 3.13 10.58 -14.73
C LEU A 149 4.20 10.92 -15.77
N SER A 150 3.94 11.84 -16.69
CA SER A 150 4.92 12.33 -17.67
C SER A 150 6.18 12.93 -17.02
N PHE A 151 6.07 13.44 -15.79
CA PHE A 151 7.17 14.02 -15.03
C PHE A 151 7.87 13.03 -14.08
N GLN A 152 7.44 11.75 -14.04
CA GLN A 152 8.02 10.75 -13.13
C GLN A 152 9.55 10.58 -13.33
N LYS A 153 10.03 10.63 -14.58
CA LYS A 153 11.49 10.54 -14.85
C LYS A 153 12.25 11.74 -14.29
N LYS A 154 11.67 12.95 -14.34
CA LYS A 154 12.27 14.18 -13.77
C LYS A 154 12.24 14.16 -12.24
N ALA A 155 11.15 13.68 -11.63
CA ALA A 155 11.07 13.42 -10.18
C ALA A 155 12.23 12.53 -9.70
N THR A 156 12.51 11.42 -10.40
CA THR A 156 13.63 10.52 -10.07
C THR A 156 15.00 11.22 -10.18
N THR A 157 15.23 12.07 -11.18
CA THR A 157 16.50 12.81 -11.28
C THR A 157 16.69 13.86 -10.19
N TYR A 158 15.61 14.49 -9.69
CA TYR A 158 15.72 15.44 -8.57
C TYR A 158 15.95 14.74 -7.23
N VAL A 159 15.38 13.54 -7.04
CA VAL A 159 15.77 12.67 -5.91
C VAL A 159 17.24 12.28 -6.03
N ALA A 160 17.71 11.83 -7.19
CA ALA A 160 19.12 11.47 -7.39
C ALA A 160 20.08 12.62 -7.06
N ALA A 161 19.84 13.83 -7.59
CA ALA A 161 20.61 15.03 -7.26
C ALA A 161 20.58 15.36 -5.76
N ALA A 162 19.43 15.17 -5.09
CA ALA A 162 19.34 15.33 -3.64
C ALA A 162 20.15 14.30 -2.84
N HIS A 163 20.40 13.10 -3.39
CA HIS A 163 21.31 12.13 -2.79
C HIS A 163 22.80 12.49 -3.00
N GLU A 164 23.13 13.26 -4.02
CA GLU A 164 24.52 13.70 -4.31
C GLU A 164 24.97 14.87 -3.41
N MET A 165 24.03 15.61 -2.80
CA MET A 165 24.32 16.70 -1.85
C MET A 165 25.18 16.25 -0.65
N GLU A 166 26.10 17.11 -0.20
CA GLU A 166 26.93 16.84 0.97
C GLU A 166 26.10 16.68 2.26
N ALA A 167 26.47 15.72 3.10
CA ALA A 167 25.72 15.39 4.32
C ALA A 167 26.15 16.29 5.50
N CYS A 168 25.34 17.29 5.81
CA CYS A 168 25.46 18.13 7.01
C CYS A 168 24.35 17.82 8.03
N GLN A 169 24.51 18.18 9.32
CA GLN A 169 23.42 18.09 10.29
C GLN A 169 22.62 19.39 10.30
N SER A 170 21.38 19.35 9.81
CA SER A 170 20.46 20.50 9.79
C SER A 170 19.03 20.06 10.06
N GLN A 171 18.45 20.58 11.15
CA GLN A 171 17.06 20.35 11.52
C GLN A 171 16.07 20.88 10.47
N GLU A 172 16.47 21.88 9.70
CA GLU A 172 15.64 22.56 8.68
C GLU A 172 15.58 21.75 7.39
N ILE A 173 16.75 21.34 6.88
CA ILE A 173 16.85 20.46 5.70
C ILE A 173 16.14 19.13 5.98
N MET A 174 16.30 18.58 7.19
CA MET A 174 15.60 17.37 7.62
C MET A 174 14.06 17.55 7.61
N LYS A 175 13.53 18.70 8.07
CA LYS A 175 12.08 19.01 7.99
C LYS A 175 11.61 19.12 6.54
N ILE A 176 12.34 19.83 5.68
CA ILE A 176 12.02 20.02 4.26
C ILE A 176 11.79 18.66 3.58
N TRP A 177 12.74 17.73 3.73
CA TRP A 177 12.63 16.40 3.13
C TRP A 177 11.57 15.52 3.81
N MET A 178 11.37 15.63 5.13
CA MET A 178 10.31 14.90 5.84
C MET A 178 8.90 15.32 5.37
N ASP A 179 8.63 16.62 5.24
CA ASP A 179 7.32 17.12 4.83
C ASP A 179 7.09 16.94 3.32
N CYS A 180 8.15 17.01 2.50
CA CYS A 180 8.09 16.58 1.09
C CYS A 180 7.68 15.12 0.97
N GLY A 181 8.38 14.19 1.64
CA GLY A 181 8.04 12.77 1.66
C GLY A 181 6.62 12.49 2.16
N THR A 182 6.14 13.28 3.11
CA THR A 182 4.78 13.15 3.67
C THR A 182 3.71 13.54 2.67
N LYS A 183 3.87 14.67 1.95
CA LYS A 183 2.97 15.08 0.87
C LYS A 183 2.93 14.05 -0.26
N LEU A 184 4.08 13.51 -0.67
CA LEU A 184 4.19 12.46 -1.69
C LEU A 184 3.51 11.14 -1.29
N ASN A 185 3.43 10.80 0.01
CA ASN A 185 2.72 9.59 0.44
C ASN A 185 1.19 9.76 0.43
N MET A 186 0.68 10.99 0.55
CA MET A 186 -0.75 11.29 0.59
C MET A 186 -1.37 11.46 -0.80
N SER A 187 -0.57 11.69 -1.84
CA SER A 187 -1.04 12.00 -3.19
C SER A 187 -1.34 10.77 -4.06
N SER A 188 -0.40 9.83 -4.19
CA SER A 188 -0.57 8.64 -5.04
C SER A 188 0.46 7.55 -4.77
N LYS A 189 0.04 6.27 -4.83
CA LYS A 189 0.91 5.09 -4.69
C LYS A 189 2.10 5.08 -5.66
N VAL A 190 2.01 5.76 -6.81
CA VAL A 190 3.11 5.84 -7.78
C VAL A 190 4.31 6.62 -7.22
N TYR A 191 4.07 7.57 -6.29
CA TYR A 191 5.09 8.41 -5.68
C TYR A 191 5.54 7.89 -4.30
N SER A 192 4.94 6.82 -3.78
CA SER A 192 5.34 6.20 -2.50
C SER A 192 6.80 5.73 -2.46
N LYS A 193 7.42 5.37 -3.59
CA LYS A 193 8.87 5.08 -3.64
C LYS A 193 9.70 6.35 -3.39
N MET A 194 9.41 7.45 -4.09
CA MET A 194 10.09 8.73 -3.87
C MET A 194 9.79 9.32 -2.49
N SER A 195 8.63 9.04 -1.90
CA SER A 195 8.30 9.37 -0.51
C SER A 195 9.27 8.69 0.49
N ILE A 196 9.53 7.39 0.31
CA ILE A 196 10.47 6.64 1.16
C ILE A 196 11.90 7.18 1.00
N GLU A 197 12.34 7.52 -0.20
CA GLU A 197 13.64 8.16 -0.42
C GLU A 197 13.72 9.54 0.24
N CYS A 198 12.66 10.37 0.18
CA CYS A 198 12.62 11.64 0.91
C CYS A 198 12.78 11.47 2.43
N PHE A 199 12.22 10.41 3.03
CA PHE A 199 12.45 10.12 4.44
C PHE A 199 13.87 9.61 4.73
N THR A 200 14.50 8.90 3.78
CA THR A 200 15.89 8.45 3.88
C THR A 200 16.88 9.60 3.69
N LEU A 201 16.59 10.55 2.79
CA LEU A 201 17.27 11.84 2.69
C LEU A 201 17.17 12.62 4.00
N ALA A 202 15.95 12.80 4.55
CA ALA A 202 15.76 13.47 5.84
C ALA A 202 16.61 12.83 6.95
N GLN A 203 16.76 11.49 6.99
CA GLN A 203 17.60 10.84 8.00
C GLN A 203 19.08 11.23 7.91
N ARG A 204 19.62 11.55 6.72
CA ARG A 204 21.01 12.01 6.56
C ARG A 204 21.26 13.36 7.23
N PHE A 205 20.27 14.24 7.23
CA PHE A 205 20.36 15.60 7.77
C PHE A 205 19.95 15.71 9.25
N LEU A 206 19.45 14.63 9.85
CA LEU A 206 18.95 14.61 11.22
C LEU A 206 20.06 14.89 12.25
N PRO A 207 19.95 15.94 13.09
CA PRO A 207 20.90 16.18 14.16
C PRO A 207 20.89 15.06 15.21
N ASN A 208 22.06 14.59 15.62
CA ASN A 208 22.22 13.40 16.48
C ASN A 208 21.49 13.45 17.84
N ILE A 209 21.10 14.63 18.31
CA ILE A 209 20.54 14.87 19.64
C ILE A 209 19.01 14.69 19.68
N ASP A 210 18.30 14.94 18.56
CA ASP A 210 16.84 15.04 18.57
C ASP A 210 16.13 13.69 18.40
N LYS A 211 15.97 12.98 19.53
CA LYS A 211 15.17 11.75 19.63
C LYS A 211 13.71 11.96 19.18
N THR A 212 13.11 13.11 19.47
CA THR A 212 11.70 13.38 19.13
C THR A 212 11.48 13.46 17.62
N LEU A 213 12.42 14.06 16.88
CA LEU A 213 12.39 14.09 15.42
C LEU A 213 12.82 12.75 14.81
N LYS A 214 13.78 12.04 15.41
CA LYS A 214 14.13 10.65 15.02
C LYS A 214 12.91 9.74 15.06
N ALA A 215 12.18 9.74 16.18
CA ALA A 215 10.95 8.98 16.36
C ALA A 215 9.90 9.35 15.30
N LYS A 216 9.59 10.64 15.12
CA LYS A 216 8.61 11.12 14.12
C LYS A 216 8.99 10.71 12.69
N LEU A 217 10.27 10.78 12.33
CA LEU A 217 10.77 10.40 11.01
C LEU A 217 10.63 8.89 10.77
N SER A 218 11.10 8.05 11.71
CA SER A 218 10.96 6.60 11.61
C SER A 218 9.49 6.16 11.54
N TYR A 219 8.58 6.77 12.33
CA TYR A 219 7.15 6.49 12.23
C TYR A 219 6.59 6.80 10.82
N ARG A 220 6.92 7.97 10.25
CA ARG A 220 6.47 8.36 8.91
C ARG A 220 7.03 7.41 7.82
N ARG A 221 8.32 7.05 7.87
CA ARG A 221 8.92 6.14 6.88
C ARG A 221 8.38 4.71 6.98
N ALA A 222 8.27 4.14 8.19
CA ALA A 222 7.68 2.83 8.39
C ALA A 222 6.22 2.77 7.89
N THR A 223 5.43 3.82 8.14
CA THR A 223 4.06 3.93 7.62
C THR A 223 4.03 3.96 6.08
N ALA A 224 4.92 4.72 5.43
CA ALA A 224 5.00 4.78 3.97
C ALA A 224 5.43 3.44 3.35
N ILE A 225 6.44 2.78 3.91
CA ILE A 225 6.87 1.44 3.49
C ILE A 225 5.73 0.43 3.63
N LEU A 226 5.04 0.41 4.78
CA LEU A 226 3.90 -0.50 5.02
C LEU A 226 2.73 -0.24 4.05
N THR A 227 2.54 1.02 3.63
CA THR A 227 1.52 1.41 2.63
C THR A 227 1.88 0.93 1.22
N LEU A 228 3.18 0.91 0.89
CA LEU A 228 3.70 0.41 -0.39
C LEU A 228 3.80 -1.13 -0.43
N ASN A 229 4.07 -1.76 0.71
CA ASN A 229 4.18 -3.22 0.90
C ASN A 229 5.22 -3.89 -0.03
N GLU A 230 6.34 -3.21 -0.29
CA GLU A 230 7.50 -3.71 -1.04
C GLU A 230 8.38 -4.62 -0.14
N PRO A 231 8.50 -5.94 -0.42
CA PRO A 231 9.17 -6.88 0.49
C PRO A 231 10.61 -6.51 0.88
N THR A 232 11.34 -5.89 -0.05
CA THR A 232 12.72 -5.43 0.14
C THR A 232 12.87 -4.38 1.24
N GLN A 233 11.81 -3.63 1.55
CA GLN A 233 11.82 -2.52 2.50
C GLN A 233 11.16 -2.87 3.85
N LEU A 234 10.39 -3.96 3.93
CA LEU A 234 9.66 -4.32 5.16
C LEU A 234 10.57 -4.46 6.42
N PRO A 235 11.81 -5.02 6.35
CA PRO A 235 12.72 -5.04 7.49
C PRO A 235 13.13 -3.64 7.98
N LEU A 236 13.25 -2.66 7.08
CA LEU A 236 13.51 -1.26 7.43
C LEU A 236 12.31 -0.66 8.19
N ALA A 237 11.08 -0.96 7.75
CA ALA A 237 9.87 -0.53 8.44
C ALA A 237 9.78 -1.12 9.86
N THR A 238 10.08 -2.41 10.04
CA THR A 238 10.09 -3.05 11.37
C THR A 238 11.14 -2.42 12.30
N ARG A 239 12.35 -2.12 11.79
CA ARG A 239 13.39 -1.41 12.56
C ARG A 239 12.96 0.01 12.96
N ASP A 240 12.36 0.75 12.04
CA ASP A 240 11.87 2.11 12.29
C ASP A 240 10.67 2.14 13.25
N ALA A 241 9.75 1.18 13.15
CA ALA A 241 8.64 1.05 14.08
C ALA A 241 9.13 0.73 15.51
N ARG A 242 10.14 -0.15 15.66
CA ARG A 242 10.79 -0.42 16.96
C ARG A 242 11.47 0.84 17.49
N THR A 243 12.22 1.54 16.64
CA THR A 243 12.88 2.84 16.95
C THR A 243 11.88 3.89 17.45
N TYR A 244 10.67 3.96 16.87
CA TYR A 244 9.61 4.85 17.33
C TYR A 244 9.05 4.41 18.69
N VAL A 245 8.74 3.13 18.87
CA VAL A 245 8.19 2.57 20.12
C VAL A 245 9.15 2.77 21.31
N GLU A 246 10.45 2.55 21.11
CA GLU A 246 11.50 2.78 22.11
C GLU A 246 11.57 4.23 22.63
N GLN A 247 11.16 5.20 21.81
CA GLN A 247 11.28 6.64 22.09
C GLN A 247 9.94 7.31 22.39
N CYS A 248 8.83 6.73 21.94
CA CYS A 248 7.46 7.22 22.09
C CYS A 248 6.47 6.04 22.28
N PRO A 249 6.53 5.30 23.41
CA PRO A 249 5.60 4.21 23.71
C PRO A 249 4.15 4.70 23.62
N SER A 250 3.38 4.10 22.72
CA SER A 250 2.04 4.56 22.39
C SER A 250 1.26 3.51 21.61
N ILE A 251 -0.07 3.50 21.75
CA ILE A 251 -0.95 2.57 21.02
C ILE A 251 -0.69 2.66 19.50
N LYS A 252 -0.49 3.87 18.95
CA LYS A 252 -0.16 4.08 17.53
C LYS A 252 1.18 3.46 17.14
N GLY A 253 2.20 3.57 17.99
CA GLY A 253 3.52 2.97 17.76
C GLY A 253 3.50 1.45 17.79
N TYR A 254 2.91 0.87 18.84
CA TYR A 254 2.76 -0.58 18.93
C TYR A 254 1.85 -1.14 17.82
N THR A 255 0.84 -0.40 17.38
CA THR A 255 0.00 -0.78 16.22
C THR A 255 0.78 -0.80 14.91
N LEU A 256 1.68 0.17 14.69
CA LEU A 256 2.57 0.15 13.53
C LEU A 256 3.57 -1.00 13.62
N LEU A 257 4.14 -1.24 14.82
CA LEU A 257 5.12 -2.30 15.05
C LEU A 257 4.54 -3.69 14.80
N TRP A 258 3.37 -4.05 15.33
CA TRP A 258 2.81 -5.39 15.09
C TRP A 258 2.46 -5.63 13.61
N LYS A 259 1.98 -4.59 12.90
CA LYS A 259 1.72 -4.67 11.45
C LYS A 259 3.00 -4.87 10.62
N CYS A 260 4.09 -4.19 10.99
CA CYS A 260 5.39 -4.39 10.36
C CYS A 260 5.97 -5.78 10.68
N CYS A 261 5.92 -6.22 11.94
CA CYS A 261 6.42 -7.54 12.36
C CYS A 261 5.68 -8.68 11.65
N LEU A 262 4.35 -8.61 11.51
CA LEU A 262 3.57 -9.57 10.72
C LEU A 262 4.01 -9.61 9.25
N ARG A 263 4.16 -8.44 8.62
CA ARG A 263 4.65 -8.34 7.23
C ARG A 263 6.10 -8.79 7.04
N THR A 264 6.88 -8.94 8.11
CA THR A 264 8.21 -9.56 8.10
C THR A 264 8.23 -10.97 8.70
N HIS A 265 7.08 -11.61 8.96
CA HIS A 265 6.94 -12.94 9.57
C HIS A 265 7.59 -13.11 10.96
N HIS A 266 7.80 -12.00 11.69
CA HIS A 266 8.28 -11.99 13.07
C HIS A 266 7.07 -12.06 14.03
N TYR A 267 6.36 -13.20 14.01
CA TYR A 267 5.07 -13.37 14.70
C TYR A 267 5.17 -13.15 16.21
N ASP A 268 6.25 -13.60 16.84
CA ASP A 268 6.48 -13.49 18.29
C ASP A 268 6.65 -12.01 18.73
N ASP A 269 7.42 -11.22 17.98
CA ASP A 269 7.52 -9.75 18.17
C ASP A 269 6.19 -9.04 17.85
N ALA A 270 5.41 -9.54 16.88
CA ALA A 270 4.12 -8.97 16.54
C ALA A 270 3.09 -9.16 17.68
N LEU A 271 3.03 -10.36 18.26
CA LEU A 271 2.18 -10.68 19.40
C LEU A 271 2.59 -9.85 20.62
N ALA A 272 3.90 -9.78 20.94
CA ALA A 272 4.39 -8.95 22.03
C ALA A 272 4.03 -7.47 21.84
N ALA A 273 4.19 -6.92 20.63
CA ALA A 273 3.78 -5.55 20.32
C ALA A 273 2.27 -5.34 20.40
N PHE A 274 1.45 -6.32 19.98
CA PHE A 274 0.00 -6.28 20.10
C PHE A 274 -0.44 -6.24 21.57
N THR A 275 0.10 -7.11 22.43
CA THR A 275 -0.21 -7.13 23.87
C THR A 275 0.14 -5.79 24.53
N ARG A 276 1.29 -5.19 24.17
CA ARG A 276 1.63 -3.83 24.64
C ARG A 276 0.68 -2.74 24.10
N ALA A 277 0.16 -2.87 22.88
CA ALA A 277 -0.88 -1.96 22.39
C ALA A 277 -2.16 -2.09 23.21
N GLN A 278 -2.54 -3.32 23.60
CA GLN A 278 -3.72 -3.65 24.40
C GLN A 278 -3.60 -3.16 25.86
N GLU A 279 -2.46 -3.35 26.52
CA GLU A 279 -2.17 -2.82 27.88
C GLU A 279 -2.43 -1.30 27.99
N MET A 280 -2.26 -0.57 26.89
CA MET A 280 -2.46 0.89 26.82
C MET A 280 -3.89 1.33 26.46
N MET A 281 -4.82 0.42 26.13
CA MET A 281 -6.20 0.78 25.78
C MET A 281 -7.10 0.76 27.02
N LYS A 282 -7.77 1.89 27.30
CA LYS A 282 -8.73 1.99 28.42
C LYS A 282 -10.00 1.18 28.17
N ASP A 283 -10.51 1.23 26.95
CA ASP A 283 -11.63 0.42 26.47
C ASP A 283 -11.10 -0.65 25.51
N ARG A 284 -11.53 -1.90 25.69
CA ARG A 284 -11.21 -3.02 24.79
C ARG A 284 -12.07 -2.96 23.52
N GLN A 285 -11.87 -1.92 22.72
CA GLN A 285 -12.65 -1.59 21.52
C GLN A 285 -12.60 -2.72 20.48
N ARG A 286 -13.67 -3.53 20.42
CA ARG A 286 -13.82 -4.78 19.67
C ARG A 286 -13.46 -4.66 18.17
N ASP A 287 -13.67 -3.49 17.57
CA ASP A 287 -13.40 -3.27 16.14
C ASP A 287 -11.90 -3.25 15.77
N ARG A 288 -10.99 -2.96 16.71
CA ARG A 288 -9.54 -3.10 16.45
C ARG A 288 -9.09 -4.55 16.40
N TYR A 289 -9.79 -5.44 17.10
CA TYR A 289 -9.54 -6.87 17.03
C TYR A 289 -9.96 -7.42 15.66
N LYS A 290 -11.07 -6.93 15.08
CA LYS A 290 -11.47 -7.24 13.68
C LYS A 290 -10.38 -6.85 12.68
N GLU A 291 -9.75 -5.68 12.83
CA GLU A 291 -8.64 -5.27 11.97
C GLU A 291 -7.41 -6.18 12.15
N PHE A 292 -7.11 -6.60 13.38
CA PHE A 292 -6.01 -7.54 13.66
C PHE A 292 -6.25 -8.91 13.01
N VAL A 293 -7.38 -9.57 13.29
CA VAL A 293 -7.68 -10.91 12.74
C VAL A 293 -7.69 -10.87 11.21
N LYS A 294 -8.37 -9.89 10.60
CA LYS A 294 -8.43 -9.74 9.14
C LYS A 294 -7.07 -9.45 8.49
N PHE A 295 -6.15 -8.78 9.19
CA PHE A 295 -4.78 -8.58 8.69
C PHE A 295 -3.93 -9.85 8.85
N TYR A 296 -4.10 -10.56 9.97
CA TYR A 296 -3.35 -11.77 10.34
C TYR A 296 -3.71 -12.97 9.45
N THR A 297 -5.00 -13.24 9.19
CA THR A 297 -5.40 -14.36 8.31
C THR A 297 -4.94 -14.11 6.87
N PHE A 298 -5.21 -12.91 6.34
CA PHE A 298 -4.84 -12.53 4.98
C PHE A 298 -3.32 -12.41 4.76
N SER A 299 -2.48 -12.37 5.81
CA SER A 299 -1.02 -12.40 5.66
C SER A 299 -0.40 -13.80 5.67
N ASN A 300 -1.09 -14.82 6.19
CA ASN A 300 -0.46 -16.08 6.56
C ASN A 300 -0.90 -17.28 5.71
N PHE A 301 -2.03 -17.19 5.00
CA PHE A 301 -2.54 -18.29 4.15
C PHE A 301 -2.15 -18.17 2.67
N THR A 302 -1.36 -17.16 2.26
CA THR A 302 -1.02 -16.93 0.84
C THR A 302 0.19 -17.70 0.32
N ASP A 303 1.11 -18.13 1.20
CA ASP A 303 2.41 -18.67 0.79
C ASP A 303 2.86 -19.86 1.66
N SER A 304 2.93 -21.05 1.06
CA SER A 304 3.51 -22.30 1.58
C SER A 304 2.76 -23.04 2.72
N GLU A 305 2.69 -24.38 2.58
CA GLU A 305 2.08 -25.32 3.52
C GLU A 305 2.63 -25.19 4.95
N CYS A 306 3.94 -24.92 5.10
CA CYS A 306 4.58 -24.73 6.39
C CYS A 306 4.09 -23.48 7.13
N VAL A 307 3.71 -22.41 6.41
CA VAL A 307 3.18 -21.19 7.02
C VAL A 307 1.72 -21.40 7.43
N ALA A 308 0.91 -22.06 6.58
CA ALA A 308 -0.45 -22.45 6.94
C ALA A 308 -0.50 -23.30 8.23
N LYS A 309 0.39 -24.28 8.37
CA LYS A 309 0.50 -25.10 9.60
C LYS A 309 0.83 -24.28 10.85
N ARG A 310 1.73 -23.29 10.76
CA ARG A 310 2.02 -22.37 11.88
C ARG A 310 0.88 -21.39 12.14
N ALA A 311 0.19 -20.92 11.10
CA ALA A 311 -0.96 -20.03 11.24
C ALA A 311 -2.11 -20.67 12.02
N VAL A 312 -2.36 -21.98 11.83
CA VAL A 312 -3.35 -22.71 12.62
C VAL A 312 -2.91 -22.89 14.08
N GLN A 313 -1.62 -23.09 14.36
CA GLN A 313 -1.08 -23.15 15.73
C GLN A 313 -1.22 -21.80 16.47
N ASP A 314 -0.96 -20.69 15.78
CA ASP A 314 -1.15 -19.34 16.33
C ASP A 314 -2.65 -19.01 16.52
N LEU A 315 -3.54 -19.41 15.61
CA LEU A 315 -5.00 -19.32 15.80
C LEU A 315 -5.48 -20.16 16.98
N SER A 316 -4.92 -21.37 17.15
CA SER A 316 -5.14 -22.27 18.29
C SER A 316 -4.74 -21.60 19.62
N LEU A 317 -3.62 -20.87 19.64
CA LEU A 317 -3.22 -20.05 20.80
C LEU A 317 -4.17 -18.86 21.04
N LEU A 318 -4.56 -18.14 19.99
CA LEU A 318 -5.38 -16.93 20.09
C LEU A 318 -6.81 -17.24 20.58
N PHE A 319 -7.51 -18.19 19.95
CA PHE A 319 -8.90 -18.51 20.29
C PHE A 319 -8.99 -19.43 21.51
N CYS A 320 -8.31 -20.59 21.51
CA CYS A 320 -8.41 -21.54 22.62
C CYS A 320 -7.67 -21.06 23.89
N GLY A 321 -6.73 -20.13 23.75
CA GLY A 321 -6.13 -19.41 24.89
C GLY A 321 -6.99 -18.26 25.45
N GLY A 322 -8.16 -18.00 24.87
CA GLY A 322 -9.12 -16.98 25.33
C GLY A 322 -8.79 -15.54 24.96
N TRP A 323 -7.73 -15.28 24.19
CA TRP A 323 -7.33 -13.92 23.80
C TRP A 323 -8.21 -13.34 22.69
N ALA A 324 -8.76 -14.21 21.83
CA ALA A 324 -9.61 -13.88 20.70
C ALA A 324 -11.06 -14.43 20.84
N ALA A 325 -11.47 -14.91 22.02
CA ALA A 325 -12.78 -15.52 22.27
C ALA A 325 -14.00 -14.55 22.29
N GLU A 326 -13.83 -13.35 21.71
CA GLU A 326 -14.90 -12.41 21.36
C GLU A 326 -14.74 -11.85 19.93
N CYS A 327 -13.73 -12.31 19.19
CA CYS A 327 -13.33 -11.76 17.90
C CYS A 327 -14.09 -12.40 16.75
N ASP A 328 -14.58 -11.56 15.85
CA ASP A 328 -15.14 -11.95 14.54
C ASP A 328 -14.16 -12.86 13.78
N ALA A 329 -14.62 -14.07 13.46
CA ALA A 329 -13.84 -15.11 12.81
C ALA A 329 -14.18 -15.28 11.32
N SER A 330 -15.05 -14.44 10.74
CA SER A 330 -15.58 -14.59 9.37
C SER A 330 -14.54 -14.57 8.24
N CYS A 331 -13.29 -14.20 8.54
CA CYS A 331 -12.16 -14.17 7.61
C CYS A 331 -11.09 -15.25 7.89
N VAL A 332 -11.44 -16.30 8.65
CA VAL A 332 -10.60 -17.48 8.89
C VAL A 332 -11.04 -18.61 7.94
N PRO A 333 -10.16 -19.08 7.02
CA PRO A 333 -10.47 -20.21 6.14
C PRO A 333 -10.59 -21.50 6.95
N LEU A 334 -11.82 -21.97 7.12
CA LEU A 334 -12.14 -23.04 8.07
C LEU A 334 -11.73 -24.44 7.56
N ASP A 335 -11.64 -24.61 6.24
CA ASP A 335 -11.12 -25.79 5.55
C ASP A 335 -9.67 -26.10 5.94
N LEU A 336 -8.79 -25.08 5.94
CA LEU A 336 -7.38 -25.21 6.30
C LEU A 336 -7.19 -25.56 7.78
N VAL A 337 -8.08 -25.06 8.65
CA VAL A 337 -8.12 -25.45 10.06
C VAL A 337 -8.59 -26.90 10.19
N VAL A 338 -9.69 -27.28 9.54
CA VAL A 338 -10.24 -28.66 9.56
C VAL A 338 -9.26 -29.68 8.99
N GLU A 339 -8.47 -29.34 7.97
CA GLU A 339 -7.49 -30.27 7.42
C GLU A 339 -6.20 -30.39 8.24
N SER A 340 -5.93 -29.47 9.17
CA SER A 340 -4.74 -29.50 10.03
C SER A 340 -4.65 -30.69 10.98
N ASP A 341 -3.43 -30.89 11.49
CA ASP A 341 -3.08 -31.83 12.56
C ASP A 341 -2.91 -31.12 13.92
N ASP A 342 -3.50 -29.93 14.14
CA ASP A 342 -3.36 -29.25 15.44
C ASP A 342 -4.07 -30.01 16.58
N LYS A 343 -3.40 -30.09 17.73
CA LYS A 343 -3.89 -30.81 18.92
C LYS A 343 -5.21 -30.27 19.47
N ASN A 344 -5.52 -28.99 19.25
CA ASN A 344 -6.77 -28.37 19.69
C ASN A 344 -7.74 -28.14 18.51
N ARG A 345 -7.47 -28.66 17.30
CA ARG A 345 -8.21 -28.35 16.06
C ARG A 345 -9.73 -28.33 16.26
N ASP A 346 -10.28 -29.38 16.85
CA ASP A 346 -11.73 -29.55 16.92
C ASP A 346 -12.38 -28.55 17.89
N GLU A 347 -11.65 -28.10 18.92
CA GLU A 347 -12.03 -27.01 19.83
C GLU A 347 -11.87 -25.64 19.15
N LEU A 348 -10.79 -25.45 18.38
CA LEU A 348 -10.57 -24.24 17.58
C LEU A 348 -11.68 -24.04 16.55
N VAL A 349 -12.02 -25.08 15.77
CA VAL A 349 -13.12 -25.04 14.79
C VAL A 349 -14.45 -24.72 15.46
N ARG A 350 -14.72 -25.30 16.64
CA ARG A 350 -15.93 -25.01 17.44
C ARG A 350 -15.99 -23.54 17.87
N LEU A 351 -14.89 -22.97 18.34
CA LEU A 351 -14.80 -21.55 18.74
C LEU A 351 -14.91 -20.60 17.53
N LEU A 352 -14.24 -20.91 16.42
CA LEU A 352 -14.31 -20.14 15.18
C LEU A 352 -15.75 -20.06 14.65
N LEU A 353 -16.47 -21.19 14.62
CA LEU A 353 -17.87 -21.25 14.23
C LEU A 353 -18.79 -20.45 15.18
N GLN A 354 -18.57 -20.54 16.51
CA GLN A 354 -19.27 -19.71 17.50
C GLN A 354 -19.01 -18.20 17.36
N HIS A 355 -17.97 -17.81 16.63
CA HIS A 355 -17.64 -16.41 16.36
C HIS A 355 -17.80 -16.02 14.87
N GLY A 356 -18.58 -16.79 14.12
CA GLY A 356 -19.03 -16.41 12.77
C GLY A 356 -18.01 -16.68 11.66
N ALA A 357 -17.08 -17.62 11.84
CA ALA A 357 -16.31 -18.17 10.71
C ALA A 357 -17.24 -18.73 9.63
N ASP A 358 -16.94 -18.45 8.37
CA ASP A 358 -17.75 -18.98 7.28
C ASP A 358 -17.58 -20.51 7.18
N ALA A 359 -18.70 -21.17 6.92
CA ALA A 359 -18.80 -22.61 6.78
C ALA A 359 -18.87 -23.04 5.30
N SER A 360 -19.01 -22.09 4.35
CA SER A 360 -19.03 -22.33 2.90
C SER A 360 -17.90 -23.25 2.44
N ASP A 361 -16.70 -22.99 2.94
CA ASP A 361 -15.45 -23.57 2.44
C ASP A 361 -15.29 -25.06 2.85
N LEU A 362 -16.18 -25.56 3.72
CA LEU A 362 -16.25 -26.99 4.07
C LEU A 362 -16.98 -27.83 2.99
N VAL A 363 -17.71 -27.20 2.07
CA VAL A 363 -18.50 -27.88 1.03
C VAL A 363 -17.60 -28.22 -0.17
N GLU A 364 -17.24 -29.49 -0.31
CA GLU A 364 -16.31 -29.97 -1.37
C GLU A 364 -17.01 -30.37 -2.69
N ARG A 365 -18.35 -30.38 -2.72
CA ARG A 365 -19.13 -30.95 -3.84
C ARG A 365 -20.34 -30.10 -4.18
N ASP A 366 -20.59 -29.93 -5.48
CA ASP A 366 -21.79 -29.25 -5.98
C ASP A 366 -23.07 -29.93 -5.45
N GLY A 367 -23.85 -29.19 -4.65
CA GLY A 367 -25.09 -29.69 -4.05
C GLY A 367 -24.95 -30.46 -2.73
N GLU A 368 -23.74 -30.58 -2.16
CA GLU A 368 -23.57 -31.11 -0.80
C GLU A 368 -23.95 -30.04 0.23
N SER A 369 -24.99 -30.28 1.04
CA SER A 369 -25.36 -29.37 2.15
C SER A 369 -24.25 -29.31 3.22
N ILE A 370 -24.18 -28.24 4.01
CA ILE A 370 -23.19 -28.13 5.09
C ILE A 370 -23.27 -29.26 6.13
N LEU A 371 -24.46 -29.80 6.43
CA LEU A 371 -24.60 -30.97 7.30
C LEU A 371 -23.92 -32.21 6.68
N HIS A 372 -24.11 -32.45 5.39
CA HIS A 372 -23.45 -33.54 4.67
C HIS A 372 -21.92 -33.36 4.64
N ALA A 373 -21.43 -32.14 4.40
CA ALA A 373 -20.00 -31.82 4.51
C ALA A 373 -19.44 -32.07 5.92
N SER A 374 -20.15 -31.65 6.97
CA SER A 374 -19.73 -31.87 8.37
C SER A 374 -19.71 -33.36 8.76
N LEU A 375 -20.66 -34.16 8.24
CA LEU A 375 -20.68 -35.61 8.40
C LEU A 375 -19.51 -36.27 7.66
N ARG A 376 -19.22 -35.84 6.43
CA ARG A 376 -18.09 -36.27 5.61
C ARG A 376 -16.75 -36.00 6.31
N ILE A 377 -16.59 -34.79 6.87
CA ILE A 377 -15.44 -34.40 7.70
C ILE A 377 -15.33 -35.28 8.95
N GLY A 378 -16.43 -35.50 9.68
CA GLY A 378 -16.43 -36.36 10.87
C GLY A 378 -16.05 -37.81 10.59
N LEU A 379 -16.54 -38.39 9.49
CA LEU A 379 -16.15 -39.72 9.04
C LEU A 379 -14.66 -39.78 8.62
N LYS A 380 -14.15 -38.72 7.96
CA LYS A 380 -12.74 -38.58 7.57
C LYS A 380 -11.83 -38.46 8.79
N LYS A 381 -11.95 -37.36 9.57
CA LYS A 381 -11.05 -37.00 10.69
C LYS A 381 -11.33 -37.81 11.96
N GLY A 382 -12.57 -38.25 12.20
CA GLY A 382 -12.94 -39.03 13.39
C GLY A 382 -13.42 -38.21 14.59
N ASN A 383 -13.88 -36.98 14.36
CA ASN A 383 -14.53 -36.15 15.38
C ASN A 383 -15.74 -35.45 14.76
N PHE A 384 -16.90 -35.54 15.40
CA PHE A 384 -18.17 -34.99 14.92
C PHE A 384 -18.53 -33.61 15.49
N ALA A 385 -17.61 -32.91 16.17
CA ALA A 385 -17.86 -31.59 16.75
C ALA A 385 -18.50 -30.58 15.78
N VAL A 386 -18.08 -30.56 14.51
CA VAL A 386 -18.65 -29.70 13.46
C VAL A 386 -20.12 -30.04 13.16
N LEU A 387 -20.43 -31.34 13.04
CA LEU A 387 -21.80 -31.82 12.83
C LEU A 387 -22.68 -31.53 14.06
N GLN A 388 -22.14 -31.76 15.26
CA GLN A 388 -22.85 -31.47 16.51
C GLN A 388 -23.15 -29.98 16.66
N PHE A 389 -22.24 -29.09 16.30
CA PHE A 389 -22.48 -27.64 16.30
C PHE A 389 -23.70 -27.27 15.43
N PHE A 390 -23.72 -27.64 14.15
CA PHE A 390 -24.83 -27.29 13.26
C PHE A 390 -26.18 -27.94 13.65
N LEU A 391 -26.15 -29.12 14.28
CA LEU A 391 -27.36 -29.76 14.82
C LEU A 391 -27.87 -29.08 16.11
N VAL A 392 -26.98 -28.55 16.96
CA VAL A 392 -27.34 -27.87 18.22
C VAL A 392 -27.84 -26.45 17.99
N GLU A 393 -27.20 -25.69 17.10
CA GLU A 393 -27.63 -24.32 16.73
C GLU A 393 -28.95 -24.28 15.94
N LYS A 394 -29.49 -25.45 15.54
CA LYS A 394 -30.73 -25.63 14.75
C LYS A 394 -30.81 -24.81 13.46
N THR A 395 -29.66 -24.40 12.92
CA THR A 395 -29.56 -23.59 11.70
C THR A 395 -29.94 -24.36 10.43
N TYR A 396 -29.94 -25.70 10.48
CA TYR A 396 -30.26 -26.59 9.37
C TYR A 396 -31.12 -27.76 9.84
N PRO A 397 -32.19 -28.16 9.11
CA PRO A 397 -32.95 -29.35 9.46
C PRO A 397 -32.10 -30.61 9.25
N VAL A 398 -32.14 -31.52 10.23
CA VAL A 398 -31.37 -32.78 10.22
C VAL A 398 -31.67 -33.68 9.00
N ASP A 399 -32.88 -33.54 8.46
CA ASP A 399 -33.42 -34.28 7.33
C ASP A 399 -33.14 -33.62 5.96
N LEU A 400 -32.26 -32.62 5.88
CA LEU A 400 -31.81 -32.07 4.59
C LEU A 400 -31.34 -33.19 3.65
N GLN A 401 -31.78 -33.09 2.39
CA GLN A 401 -31.38 -33.98 1.31
C GLN A 401 -30.27 -33.34 0.47
N ASP A 402 -29.33 -34.14 -0.05
CA ASP A 402 -28.40 -33.72 -1.11
C ASP A 402 -29.06 -33.79 -2.50
N THR A 403 -28.30 -33.52 -3.57
CA THR A 403 -28.78 -33.57 -4.97
C THR A 403 -29.20 -34.97 -5.45
N ASP A 404 -28.73 -36.03 -4.81
CA ASP A 404 -29.16 -37.43 -5.02
C ASP A 404 -30.48 -37.73 -4.27
N GLY A 405 -30.94 -36.83 -3.39
CA GLY A 405 -32.03 -37.07 -2.44
C GLY A 405 -31.60 -37.79 -1.16
N ASN A 406 -30.30 -38.04 -0.93
CA ASN A 406 -29.84 -38.69 0.28
C ASN A 406 -30.01 -37.76 1.49
N THR A 407 -30.62 -38.25 2.57
CA THR A 407 -30.40 -37.68 3.91
C THR A 407 -29.09 -38.20 4.52
N LEU A 408 -28.65 -37.58 5.61
CA LEU A 408 -27.46 -37.97 6.37
C LEU A 408 -27.44 -39.47 6.77
N LEU A 409 -28.62 -40.07 7.02
CA LEU A 409 -28.77 -41.49 7.31
C LEU A 409 -28.46 -42.39 6.09
N HIS A 410 -28.86 -42.00 4.88
CA HIS A 410 -28.53 -42.73 3.64
C HIS A 410 -27.01 -42.78 3.44
N VAL A 411 -26.31 -41.66 3.69
CA VAL A 411 -24.84 -41.57 3.59
C VAL A 411 -24.15 -42.47 4.60
N LEU A 412 -24.68 -42.60 5.82
CA LEU A 412 -24.18 -43.57 6.80
C LEU A 412 -24.47 -45.04 6.42
N CYS A 413 -25.52 -45.32 5.65
CA CYS A 413 -25.82 -46.66 5.14
C CYS A 413 -24.91 -47.12 4.00
N ARG A 414 -24.51 -46.21 3.09
CA ARG A 414 -23.60 -46.53 1.98
C ARG A 414 -22.30 -47.21 2.46
N GLY A 415 -22.00 -48.43 1.96
CA GLY A 415 -20.78 -49.19 2.27
C GLY A 415 -20.71 -49.85 3.66
N LYS A 416 -19.54 -50.42 4.01
CA LYS A 416 -19.34 -51.17 5.28
C LYS A 416 -19.49 -50.29 6.54
N ILE A 417 -19.95 -50.89 7.63
CA ILE A 417 -20.04 -50.31 8.97
C ILE A 417 -18.66 -50.22 9.64
N ASN A 418 -18.45 -49.20 10.49
CA ASN A 418 -17.28 -49.02 11.35
C ASN A 418 -17.65 -48.13 12.56
N LEU A 419 -16.74 -47.99 13.53
CA LEU A 419 -16.99 -47.24 14.78
C LEU A 419 -17.47 -45.80 14.51
N LYS A 420 -16.80 -45.07 13.61
CA LYS A 420 -17.18 -43.68 13.24
C LYS A 420 -18.60 -43.60 12.69
N LYS A 421 -19.02 -44.56 11.87
CA LYS A 421 -20.40 -44.63 11.36
C LYS A 421 -21.41 -44.98 12.46
N GLN A 422 -21.06 -45.84 13.41
CA GLN A 422 -21.92 -46.13 14.57
C GLN A 422 -22.12 -44.90 15.45
N GLU A 423 -21.04 -44.15 15.71
CA GLU A 423 -21.09 -42.87 16.42
C GLU A 423 -21.95 -41.83 15.69
N GLY A 424 -21.73 -41.64 14.38
CA GLY A 424 -22.57 -40.78 13.55
C GLY A 424 -24.05 -41.18 13.57
N PHE A 425 -24.36 -42.49 13.57
CA PHE A 425 -25.71 -43.00 13.70
C PHE A 425 -26.36 -42.58 15.04
N VAL A 426 -25.62 -42.72 16.14
CA VAL A 426 -26.10 -42.33 17.47
C VAL A 426 -26.31 -40.80 17.56
N ILE A 427 -25.46 -40.00 16.92
CA ILE A 427 -25.61 -38.54 16.87
C ILE A 427 -26.88 -38.14 16.09
N LEU A 428 -27.07 -38.68 14.87
CA LEU A 428 -28.21 -38.32 14.02
C LEU A 428 -29.54 -38.80 14.60
N LEU A 429 -29.62 -40.01 15.15
CA LEU A 429 -30.84 -40.51 15.78
C LEU A 429 -31.19 -39.73 17.05
N LYS A 430 -30.20 -39.28 17.84
CA LYS A 430 -30.43 -38.35 18.97
C LYS A 430 -30.88 -36.95 18.51
N ALA A 431 -30.49 -36.52 17.31
CA ALA A 431 -30.96 -35.28 16.69
C ALA A 431 -32.33 -35.42 16.00
N GLY A 432 -32.96 -36.60 16.04
CA GLY A 432 -34.29 -36.84 15.47
C GLY A 432 -34.33 -37.15 13.97
N ALA A 433 -33.20 -37.52 13.36
CA ALA A 433 -33.12 -37.84 11.93
C ALA A 433 -34.12 -38.93 11.51
N ASN A 434 -34.89 -38.67 10.45
CA ASN A 434 -36.01 -39.50 10.03
C ASN A 434 -35.57 -40.65 9.09
N PRO A 435 -35.70 -41.93 9.52
CA PRO A 435 -35.33 -43.11 8.72
C PRO A 435 -36.35 -43.45 7.61
N LEU A 436 -37.48 -42.75 7.53
CA LEU A 436 -38.56 -43.03 6.57
C LEU A 436 -38.44 -42.25 5.25
N ILE A 437 -37.63 -41.20 5.20
CA ILE A 437 -37.43 -40.37 4.00
C ILE A 437 -36.72 -41.18 2.91
N THR A 438 -37.13 -41.00 1.65
CA THR A 438 -36.55 -41.70 0.49
C THR A 438 -35.71 -40.78 -0.39
N ASN A 439 -34.65 -41.31 -0.98
CA ASN A 439 -33.84 -40.64 -2.01
C ASN A 439 -34.55 -40.52 -3.37
N ASN A 440 -33.87 -39.95 -4.37
CA ASN A 440 -34.42 -39.80 -5.73
C ASN A 440 -34.66 -41.14 -6.44
N GLN A 441 -34.04 -42.23 -5.95
CA GLN A 441 -34.27 -43.61 -6.40
C GLN A 441 -35.45 -44.29 -5.68
N LYS A 442 -36.11 -43.59 -4.74
CA LYS A 442 -37.20 -44.06 -3.86
C LYS A 442 -36.77 -45.11 -2.81
N GLU A 443 -35.47 -45.23 -2.56
CA GLU A 443 -34.90 -46.08 -1.52
C GLU A 443 -34.90 -45.32 -0.18
N LYS A 444 -35.18 -46.00 0.94
CA LYS A 444 -34.90 -45.50 2.29
C LYS A 444 -33.45 -45.78 2.71
N PRO A 445 -32.94 -45.18 3.81
CA PRO A 445 -31.67 -45.58 4.41
C PRO A 445 -31.55 -47.09 4.69
N ILE A 446 -32.64 -47.75 5.11
CA ILE A 446 -32.63 -49.19 5.43
C ILE A 446 -32.56 -50.09 4.19
N ASP A 447 -32.95 -49.61 3.02
CA ASP A 447 -32.93 -50.38 1.77
C ASP A 447 -31.52 -50.47 1.19
N LEU A 448 -30.70 -49.42 1.41
CA LEU A 448 -29.27 -49.39 1.08
C LEU A 448 -28.41 -50.40 1.87
N LEU A 449 -28.99 -51.11 2.85
CA LEU A 449 -28.29 -52.07 3.72
C LEU A 449 -28.48 -53.52 3.23
N SER A 450 -27.72 -53.90 2.20
CA SER A 450 -27.81 -55.22 1.55
C SER A 450 -27.48 -56.44 2.44
N ASN A 451 -26.86 -56.25 3.60
CA ASN A 451 -26.63 -57.31 4.57
C ASN A 451 -27.69 -57.32 5.68
N LEU A 452 -28.41 -58.43 5.81
CA LEU A 452 -29.43 -58.63 6.84
C LEU A 452 -28.88 -58.64 8.27
N SER A 453 -27.59 -58.99 8.47
CA SER A 453 -26.93 -58.99 9.79
C SER A 453 -26.22 -57.67 10.13
N ASP A 454 -26.48 -56.58 9.40
CA ASP A 454 -25.91 -55.27 9.71
C ASP A 454 -26.67 -54.58 10.85
N ASN A 455 -25.99 -54.30 11.98
CA ASN A 455 -26.56 -53.65 13.16
C ASN A 455 -27.18 -52.26 12.89
N ARG A 456 -26.93 -51.63 11.73
CA ARG A 456 -27.66 -50.42 11.32
C ARG A 456 -29.13 -50.70 11.05
N ARG A 457 -29.51 -51.91 10.60
CA ARG A 457 -30.91 -52.28 10.33
C ARG A 457 -31.76 -52.24 11.60
N THR A 458 -31.28 -52.79 12.72
CA THR A 458 -32.02 -52.78 13.99
C THR A 458 -32.16 -51.38 14.59
N LEU A 459 -31.12 -50.54 14.48
CA LEU A 459 -31.19 -49.13 14.88
C LEU A 459 -32.23 -48.36 14.05
N LEU A 460 -32.27 -48.57 12.73
CA LEU A 460 -33.24 -47.94 11.84
C LEU A 460 -34.67 -48.44 12.10
N SER A 461 -34.89 -49.75 12.28
CA SER A 461 -36.20 -50.30 12.64
C SER A 461 -36.72 -49.73 13.96
N SER A 462 -35.87 -49.65 14.99
CA SER A 462 -36.25 -49.08 16.31
C SER A 462 -36.63 -47.59 16.20
N ALA A 463 -35.94 -46.84 15.33
CA ALA A 463 -36.28 -45.45 15.04
C ALA A 463 -37.58 -45.31 14.22
N GLU A 464 -37.81 -46.18 13.22
CA GLU A 464 -39.09 -46.23 12.48
C GLU A 464 -40.27 -46.52 13.43
N GLU A 465 -40.13 -47.46 14.36
CA GLU A 465 -41.16 -47.83 15.35
C GLU A 465 -41.44 -46.70 16.34
N SER A 466 -40.40 -45.97 16.77
CA SER A 466 -40.52 -44.79 17.62
C SER A 466 -41.29 -43.64 16.97
N LEU A 467 -41.22 -43.51 15.63
CA LEU A 467 -41.95 -42.48 14.86
C LEU A 467 -43.36 -42.92 14.46
N LYS A 468 -43.61 -44.23 14.31
CA LYS A 468 -44.97 -44.80 14.11
C LYS A 468 -45.82 -44.78 15.39
N THR A 469 -45.19 -44.71 16.55
CA THR A 469 -45.88 -44.64 17.85
C THR A 469 -46.15 -43.22 18.33
N SER A 470 -45.39 -42.21 17.89
CA SER A 470 -45.72 -40.80 18.14
C SER A 470 -46.88 -40.30 17.24
N SER A 471 -46.94 -40.76 16.00
CA SER A 471 -47.91 -40.32 14.98
C SER A 471 -49.33 -40.90 15.12
N SER A 472 -49.61 -41.71 16.16
CA SER A 472 -50.92 -42.33 16.40
C SER A 472 -51.73 -41.69 17.55
N SER A 473 -51.23 -40.61 18.16
CA SER A 473 -51.81 -40.02 19.38
C SER A 473 -52.62 -38.72 19.18
N ASP A 474 -52.47 -38.03 18.05
CA ASP A 474 -53.23 -36.82 17.73
C ASP A 474 -54.43 -37.09 16.81
N GLN A 475 -55.64 -37.13 17.37
CA GLN A 475 -56.88 -37.00 16.59
C GLN A 475 -57.75 -35.83 17.07
N ASN A 476 -57.65 -34.72 16.32
CA ASN A 476 -58.72 -33.73 16.11
C ASN A 476 -59.22 -32.91 17.32
N PRO A 477 -60.07 -31.86 17.10
CA PRO A 477 -60.31 -31.10 15.85
C PRO A 477 -60.21 -29.56 16.04
N ALA A 478 -60.15 -28.80 14.93
CA ALA A 478 -61.03 -27.63 14.68
C ALA A 478 -60.70 -26.92 13.35
N ASN A 479 -61.73 -26.51 12.61
CA ASN A 479 -61.63 -25.82 11.33
C ASN A 479 -61.37 -24.31 11.49
N HIS A 480 -60.80 -23.68 10.46
CA HIS A 480 -61.61 -22.80 9.60
C HIS A 480 -60.98 -22.56 8.22
N GLU A 481 -61.81 -22.42 7.19
CA GLU A 481 -61.39 -22.00 5.84
C GLU A 481 -61.13 -20.49 5.75
N ILE A 482 -60.35 -20.06 4.75
CA ILE A 482 -60.75 -19.09 3.70
C ILE A 482 -59.96 -19.44 2.41
N GLU A 483 -60.55 -19.16 1.25
CA GLU A 483 -60.08 -19.54 -0.10
C GLU A 483 -59.07 -18.55 -0.75
N ALA A 484 -58.50 -19.01 -1.88
CA ALA A 484 -58.50 -18.33 -3.20
C ALA A 484 -57.15 -17.95 -3.83
N GLY A 485 -57.12 -18.00 -5.17
CA GLY A 485 -56.20 -17.23 -6.02
C GLY A 485 -54.98 -17.98 -6.56
N VAL A 486 -55.07 -18.46 -7.80
CA VAL A 486 -53.90 -18.72 -8.66
C VAL A 486 -53.80 -17.58 -9.67
N ASP A 487 -52.62 -16.99 -9.84
CA ASP A 487 -52.11 -16.58 -11.15
C ASP A 487 -50.60 -16.26 -11.09
N GLU A 488 -49.90 -16.63 -12.17
CA GLU A 488 -48.53 -16.20 -12.49
C GLU A 488 -48.64 -15.02 -13.49
N PRO A 489 -47.67 -14.08 -13.59
CA PRO A 489 -46.45 -14.43 -14.33
C PRO A 489 -45.15 -13.68 -13.97
N GLN A 490 -44.01 -14.34 -14.23
CA GLN A 490 -42.80 -13.82 -14.90
C GLN A 490 -42.24 -12.40 -14.55
N GLU A 491 -40.96 -12.34 -14.17
CA GLU A 491 -39.98 -11.57 -14.96
C GLU A 491 -38.54 -12.13 -14.85
N ARG A 492 -37.61 -11.68 -15.72
CA ARG A 492 -36.22 -12.15 -15.81
C ARG A 492 -35.20 -11.04 -15.54
N ARG A 493 -34.07 -11.39 -14.91
CA ARG A 493 -32.66 -11.16 -15.37
C ARG A 493 -31.68 -11.46 -14.22
N ASN A 494 -30.79 -12.45 -14.33
CA ASN A 494 -29.52 -12.45 -15.10
C ASN A 494 -28.47 -11.45 -14.62
N VAL A 495 -27.40 -11.97 -14.00
CA VAL A 495 -26.01 -11.76 -14.46
C VAL A 495 -25.30 -13.11 -14.45
N TYR A 496 -24.45 -13.39 -15.44
CA TYR A 496 -23.83 -14.70 -15.69
C TYR A 496 -22.33 -14.74 -15.29
N GLN A 497 -21.82 -15.95 -15.11
CA GLN A 497 -20.37 -16.25 -15.14
C GLN A 497 -19.75 -15.85 -16.50
N ILE A 498 -18.45 -15.50 -16.54
CA ILE A 498 -17.64 -15.55 -17.76
C ILE A 498 -16.26 -16.18 -17.46
N GLY A 499 -15.82 -17.10 -18.33
CA GLY A 499 -14.59 -17.90 -18.20
C GLY A 499 -13.35 -17.34 -18.92
N GLN A 500 -12.34 -18.19 -19.11
CA GLN A 500 -10.94 -17.79 -19.41
C GLN A 500 -10.46 -17.95 -20.88
N ARG A 501 -9.27 -17.37 -21.13
CA ARG A 501 -8.19 -17.72 -22.11
C ARG A 501 -8.26 -17.18 -23.55
N LEU A 502 -7.10 -16.62 -24.00
CA LEU A 502 -6.27 -17.11 -25.13
C LEU A 502 -4.89 -16.38 -25.18
N ARG A 503 -3.97 -16.75 -26.08
CA ARG A 503 -2.57 -16.22 -26.24
C ARG A 503 -2.05 -16.33 -27.70
N TYR A 504 -0.85 -15.76 -27.96
CA TYR A 504 0.01 -15.85 -29.18
C TYR A 504 -0.42 -14.93 -30.35
N LEU A 505 0.41 -14.38 -31.27
CA LEU A 505 1.87 -14.37 -31.65
C LEU A 505 2.13 -13.03 -32.46
N ARG A 506 3.31 -12.51 -32.89
CA ARG A 506 4.75 -12.88 -32.96
C ARG A 506 5.67 -11.61 -32.93
N VAL A 507 7.00 -11.81 -33.06
CA VAL A 507 8.17 -10.89 -33.03
C VAL A 507 8.56 -10.27 -34.39
N ALA A 508 9.07 -9.01 -34.39
CA ALA A 508 10.25 -8.47 -35.12
C ALA A 508 10.43 -6.94 -34.78
N VAL A 509 11.57 -6.21 -34.79
CA VAL A 509 12.96 -6.36 -35.31
C VAL A 509 13.99 -5.83 -34.26
N LYS A 510 15.30 -6.12 -34.43
CA LYS A 510 16.49 -5.69 -33.64
C LYS A 510 17.57 -5.12 -34.61
N PRO A 511 18.72 -4.53 -34.18
CA PRO A 511 19.12 -3.89 -32.91
C PRO A 511 19.88 -2.54 -33.14
N LEU A 512 20.57 -1.99 -32.13
CA LEU A 512 21.98 -1.52 -32.23
C LEU A 512 22.64 -1.35 -30.83
N ARG A 513 23.92 -0.98 -30.73
CA ARG A 513 24.80 -1.22 -29.55
C ARG A 513 25.48 0.04 -28.94
N LEU A 514 25.70 -0.05 -27.61
CA LEU A 514 26.84 0.37 -26.73
C LEU A 514 28.08 1.02 -27.40
N PRO A 515 28.84 1.94 -26.72
CA PRO A 515 29.39 1.85 -25.33
C PRO A 515 28.93 3.00 -24.39
N CYS A 516 29.11 3.03 -23.05
CA CYS A 516 30.16 2.62 -22.07
C CYS A 516 31.34 3.62 -21.87
N CYS A 517 31.87 3.65 -20.63
CA CYS A 517 33.06 4.41 -20.12
C CYS A 517 32.84 5.93 -19.82
N LEU A 518 33.46 6.58 -18.82
CA LEU A 518 34.34 6.16 -17.69
C LEU A 518 34.34 7.22 -16.52
N GLN A 519 34.39 6.73 -15.27
CA GLN A 519 34.95 7.28 -14.00
C GLN A 519 35.24 8.80 -13.75
N ASN A 520 34.63 9.36 -12.69
CA ASN A 520 35.21 9.80 -11.38
C ASN A 520 36.73 10.12 -11.24
N PRO A 521 37.17 10.87 -10.17
CA PRO A 521 36.56 11.97 -9.39
C PRO A 521 37.62 13.09 -9.04
N ILE A 522 37.67 13.61 -7.78
CA ILE A 522 38.70 14.46 -7.07
C ILE A 522 38.41 15.99 -7.04
N ARG A 523 38.64 16.80 -5.97
CA ARG A 523 38.68 16.64 -4.48
C ARG A 523 39.06 18.01 -3.82
N LEU A 524 38.58 18.31 -2.59
CA LEU A 524 39.11 19.37 -1.66
C LEU A 524 38.91 20.84 -2.13
N GLN A 525 39.01 21.91 -1.31
CA GLN A 525 39.34 22.05 0.13
C GLN A 525 38.64 23.27 0.81
N GLU A 526 38.76 23.38 2.13
CA GLU A 526 38.16 24.39 3.02
C GLU A 526 38.80 25.80 2.90
N LYS A 527 38.04 26.89 3.20
CA LYS A 527 38.29 27.80 4.37
C LYS A 527 37.41 29.08 4.46
N SER A 528 36.68 29.17 5.57
CA SER A 528 36.49 30.33 6.49
C SER A 528 36.53 31.79 5.97
N LEU A 529 35.48 32.58 6.29
CA LEU A 529 35.51 33.62 7.36
C LEU A 529 34.18 34.41 7.50
N CYS A 530 33.77 34.64 8.76
CA CYS A 530 32.86 35.72 9.21
C CYS A 530 33.70 37.02 9.45
N PRO A 531 33.15 38.26 9.63
CA PRO A 531 32.06 38.56 10.58
C PRO A 531 31.19 39.83 10.32
N LEU A 532 30.46 40.24 11.39
CA LEU A 532 29.73 41.51 11.65
C LEU A 532 28.28 41.57 11.10
N PHE A 533 27.22 41.62 11.92
CA PHE A 533 26.81 42.60 12.97
C PHE A 533 26.53 44.02 12.45
N VAL A 534 25.24 44.34 12.31
CA VAL A 534 24.64 45.63 12.71
C VAL A 534 23.37 45.34 13.50
N ASN A 535 23.05 46.18 14.48
CA ASN A 535 21.99 46.00 15.46
C ASN A 535 20.99 47.18 15.37
N VAL A 536 19.69 46.92 15.29
CA VAL A 536 18.62 47.91 15.46
C VAL A 536 17.48 47.29 16.27
N SER A 537 16.98 48.01 17.27
CA SER A 537 16.11 47.48 18.33
C SER A 537 14.74 48.17 18.41
N SER A 538 13.75 47.47 18.97
CA SER A 538 12.62 47.98 19.80
C SER A 538 11.78 49.17 19.28
N HIS A 539 10.44 49.09 19.24
CA HIS A 539 9.61 49.12 20.45
C HIS A 539 8.10 48.88 20.21
N LEU A 540 7.43 48.25 21.20
CA LEU A 540 6.00 48.41 21.61
C LEU A 540 4.90 48.09 20.56
N TYR A 541 3.65 47.72 20.90
CA TYR A 541 2.89 47.53 22.16
C TYR A 541 2.49 46.04 22.29
N ARG A 542 2.28 45.40 23.46
CA ARG A 542 1.39 45.68 24.62
C ARG A 542 -0.12 45.62 24.32
N SER A 543 -0.69 44.42 24.41
CA SER A 543 -1.83 44.11 25.29
C SER A 543 -1.80 42.63 25.65
#